data_AF-A0A3Q1ETE5-F1
#
_entry.id   AF-A0A3Q1ETE5-F1
#
_cell.length_a   1.000
_cell.length_b   1.000
_cell.length_c   1.000
_cell.angle_alpha   90.00
_cell.angle_beta   90.00
_cell.angle_gamma   90.00
#
_symmetry.space_group_name_H-M   'P 1'
#
loop_
_entity.id
_entity.type
_entity.pdbx_description
1 polymer ?
#
loop_
_entity_poly.entity_id
_entity_poly.type
_entity_poly.pdbx_seq_one_letter_code
_entity_poly.pdbx_strand_id
1 'polypeptide(L)'
;LYYCRLQKTIPFNVTSSEGETTCSTPAVTNSVERAVVVSEYRVGETVSFTCQQGFSLDGAQQIKCGSDGQWQPEPPKCGCGVPQNVQNSNANLADKYITMTSFPSGDKVYYTCDVGYTPVGGSKVRFCRNGKWTPLRLKSVDCDVPPVVKNAEIKGPHEPPYTYRTAIRYHCRVGTLIGQKEIWCTENGTWSTPPACHGSSNSNSWTHQLHHRLSPSIKVWTVTIYSATVAPSQTDRPKIRLLK
;
A
#
# COMPACT_ATOMS: atom_id res chain seq x y z
N LEU A 1 -33.66 94.50 23.52
CA LEU A 1 -33.41 94.86 24.93
C LEU A 1 -32.87 93.64 25.67
N TYR A 2 -31.56 93.44 25.60
CA TYR A 2 -30.62 93.36 26.73
C TYR A 2 -30.98 92.63 28.07
N TYR A 3 -30.17 91.58 28.34
CA TYR A 3 -29.61 91.05 29.63
C TYR A 3 -30.50 90.15 30.55
N CYS A 4 -30.16 88.87 30.84
CA CYS A 4 -29.12 88.24 31.74
C CYS A 4 -29.49 88.30 33.25
N ARG A 5 -29.27 87.34 34.17
CA ARG A 5 -28.53 86.06 34.24
C ARG A 5 -28.81 85.32 35.59
N LEU A 6 -28.69 83.98 35.58
CA LEU A 6 -28.06 83.00 36.53
C LEU A 6 -28.30 82.99 38.05
N GLN A 7 -28.57 81.78 38.57
CA GLN A 7 -27.61 80.85 39.23
C GLN A 7 -28.14 79.41 39.00
N LYS A 8 -27.42 78.29 38.91
CA LYS A 8 -26.00 77.87 38.81
C LYS A 8 -26.08 76.41 38.29
N THR A 9 -25.19 76.01 37.39
CA THR A 9 -25.09 74.66 36.81
C THR A 9 -24.22 73.72 37.65
N ILE A 10 -24.44 72.40 37.55
CA ILE A 10 -23.45 71.34 37.19
C ILE A 10 -24.17 69.96 37.17
N PRO A 11 -23.72 69.00 36.34
CA PRO A 11 -24.61 68.33 35.37
C PRO A 11 -24.51 66.78 35.39
N PHE A 12 -25.17 66.12 34.41
CA PHE A 12 -24.91 64.74 33.91
C PHE A 12 -25.11 63.60 34.93
N ASN A 13 -25.56 62.40 34.60
CA ASN A 13 -26.02 61.77 33.37
C ASN A 13 -26.87 60.60 33.84
N VAL A 14 -27.89 60.23 33.07
CA VAL A 14 -28.56 58.93 33.21
C VAL A 14 -27.47 57.87 33.08
N THR A 15 -27.10 57.19 34.17
CA THR A 15 -26.27 55.98 34.10
C THR A 15 -27.15 54.90 33.51
N SER A 16 -27.03 54.71 32.20
CA SER A 16 -27.31 53.41 31.60
C SER A 16 -26.44 52.38 32.33
N SER A 17 -27.06 51.32 32.83
CA SER A 17 -26.33 50.10 33.16
C SER A 17 -25.92 49.46 31.83
N GLU A 18 -24.86 49.97 31.22
CA GLU A 18 -24.16 49.23 30.17
C GLU A 18 -23.51 48.02 30.87
N GLY A 19 -24.09 46.83 30.63
CA GLY A 19 -23.45 45.59 31.05
C GLY A 19 -22.05 45.56 30.44
N GLU A 20 -21.03 45.36 31.26
CA GLU A 20 -19.64 45.23 30.80
C GLU A 20 -19.59 44.11 29.76
N THR A 21 -19.25 44.43 28.50
CA THR A 21 -19.15 43.42 27.45
C THR A 21 -17.99 42.48 27.80
N THR A 22 -18.28 41.24 28.10
CA THR A 22 -17.28 40.21 28.45
C THR A 22 -17.41 39.00 27.53
N CYS A 23 -16.33 38.22 27.43
CA CYS A 23 -16.33 36.94 26.73
C CYS A 23 -16.41 35.80 27.74
N SER A 24 -17.29 34.84 27.50
CA SER A 24 -17.38 33.62 28.32
C SER A 24 -16.16 32.71 28.10
N THR A 25 -15.89 31.83 29.06
CA THR A 25 -14.80 30.86 28.97
C THR A 25 -14.93 29.99 27.70
N PRO A 26 -13.93 30.02 26.80
CA PRO A 26 -13.94 29.25 25.56
C PRO A 26 -13.80 27.74 25.85
N ALA A 27 -14.83 26.96 25.52
CA ALA A 27 -14.85 25.53 25.77
C ALA A 27 -14.07 24.74 24.69
N VAL A 28 -12.79 24.48 24.93
CA VAL A 28 -11.94 23.67 24.03
C VAL A 28 -11.63 22.31 24.65
N THR A 29 -12.33 21.25 24.18
CA THR A 29 -12.14 19.88 24.66
C THR A 29 -10.71 19.38 24.41
N ASN A 30 -10.14 18.60 25.34
CA ASN A 30 -8.78 18.05 25.27
C ASN A 30 -7.68 19.13 25.16
N SER A 31 -7.96 20.35 25.59
CA SER A 31 -6.93 21.37 25.84
C SER A 31 -6.44 21.32 27.29
N VAL A 32 -5.23 21.81 27.50
CA VAL A 32 -4.68 22.15 28.80
C VAL A 32 -4.93 23.64 28.97
N GLU A 33 -5.88 23.98 29.83
CA GLU A 33 -6.10 25.37 30.23
C GLU A 33 -4.90 25.82 31.06
N ARG A 34 -4.09 26.73 30.49
CA ARG A 34 -2.95 27.32 31.19
C ARG A 34 -3.35 28.49 32.09
N ALA A 35 -4.59 28.95 31.97
CA ALA A 35 -5.15 30.06 32.72
C ALA A 35 -6.15 29.52 33.75
N VAL A 36 -6.15 30.13 34.93
CA VAL A 36 -7.17 29.97 35.98
C VAL A 36 -8.56 30.01 35.32
N VAL A 37 -9.45 29.09 35.68
CA VAL A 37 -10.85 29.08 35.19
C VAL A 37 -11.52 30.37 35.69
N VAL A 38 -11.47 31.42 34.88
CA VAL A 38 -12.22 32.66 35.10
C VAL A 38 -13.50 32.53 34.29
N SER A 39 -14.64 32.82 34.91
CA SER A 39 -15.97 32.69 34.28
C SER A 39 -16.18 33.68 33.13
N GLU A 40 -15.50 34.83 33.17
CA GLU A 40 -15.63 35.92 32.21
C GLU A 40 -14.29 36.61 31.95
N TYR A 41 -14.04 36.96 30.70
CA TYR A 41 -12.86 37.68 30.23
C TYR A 41 -13.25 39.06 29.74
N ARG A 42 -12.49 40.08 30.11
CA ARG A 42 -12.72 41.46 29.66
C ARG A 42 -12.28 41.67 28.22
N VAL A 43 -12.90 42.63 27.54
CA VAL A 43 -12.45 43.09 26.21
C VAL A 43 -10.96 43.38 26.25
N GLY A 44 -10.22 42.77 25.34
CA GLY A 44 -8.78 42.92 25.22
C GLY A 44 -7.96 41.79 25.85
N GLU A 45 -8.53 41.00 26.77
CA GLU A 45 -7.84 39.88 27.38
C GLU A 45 -7.58 38.76 26.37
N THR A 46 -6.51 38.00 26.60
CA THR A 46 -6.09 36.92 25.70
C THR A 46 -5.94 35.61 26.44
N VAL A 47 -6.28 34.52 25.76
CA VAL A 47 -6.14 33.16 26.26
C VAL A 47 -5.32 32.36 25.27
N SER A 48 -4.36 31.59 25.78
CA SER A 48 -3.51 30.72 24.97
C SER A 48 -3.84 29.25 25.26
N PHE A 49 -4.00 28.47 24.19
CA PHE A 49 -4.32 27.05 24.27
C PHE A 49 -3.11 26.19 23.99
N THR A 50 -3.08 25.04 24.63
CA THR A 50 -2.17 23.94 24.29
C THR A 50 -2.99 22.66 24.37
N CYS A 51 -2.90 21.78 23.39
CA CYS A 51 -3.62 20.52 23.46
C CYS A 51 -2.95 19.55 24.44
N GLN A 52 -3.75 18.68 25.05
CA GLN A 52 -3.26 17.58 25.87
C GLN A 52 -2.30 16.69 25.06
N GLN A 53 -1.44 15.95 25.77
CA GLN A 53 -0.46 15.08 25.13
C GLN A 53 -1.14 14.11 24.14
N GLY A 54 -0.67 14.13 22.88
CA GLY A 54 -1.19 13.28 21.81
C GLY A 54 -2.30 13.90 20.96
N PHE A 55 -2.73 15.13 21.26
CA PHE A 55 -3.64 15.90 20.41
C PHE A 55 -2.87 17.01 19.67
N SER A 56 -3.43 17.45 18.55
CA SER A 56 -2.89 18.55 17.74
C SER A 56 -3.89 19.72 17.71
N LEU A 57 -3.36 20.94 17.80
CA LEU A 57 -4.14 22.17 17.81
C LEU A 57 -4.57 22.54 16.38
N ASP A 58 -5.85 22.84 16.24
CA ASP A 58 -6.49 23.31 15.02
C ASP A 58 -6.95 24.76 15.20
N GLY A 59 -6.36 25.70 14.46
CA GLY A 59 -6.64 27.12 14.58
C GLY A 59 -5.59 27.90 15.38
N ALA A 60 -5.99 29.04 15.93
CA ALA A 60 -5.05 29.96 16.58
C ALA A 60 -4.64 29.48 17.98
N GLN A 61 -3.33 29.57 18.27
CA GLN A 61 -2.82 29.27 19.61
C GLN A 61 -3.31 30.27 20.66
N GLN A 62 -3.52 31.52 20.27
CA GLN A 62 -3.97 32.59 21.14
C GLN A 62 -5.17 33.29 20.52
N ILE A 63 -6.19 33.56 21.34
CA ILE A 63 -7.39 34.31 20.97
C ILE A 63 -7.56 35.49 21.91
N LYS A 64 -8.28 36.52 21.45
CA LYS A 64 -8.51 37.77 22.18
C LYS A 64 -10.00 38.05 22.30
N CYS A 65 -10.44 38.54 23.46
CA CYS A 65 -11.82 38.96 23.65
C CYS A 65 -12.06 40.28 22.88
N GLY A 66 -12.94 40.22 21.88
CA GLY A 66 -13.35 41.34 21.05
C GLY A 66 -14.28 42.30 21.77
N SER A 67 -14.41 43.51 21.23
CA SER A 67 -15.31 44.55 21.77
C SER A 67 -16.80 44.21 21.63
N ASP A 68 -17.11 43.20 20.82
CA ASP A 68 -18.42 42.62 20.59
C ASP A 68 -18.74 41.44 21.53
N GLY A 69 -17.84 41.12 22.47
CA GLY A 69 -18.00 39.97 23.37
C GLY A 69 -17.74 38.63 22.70
N GLN A 70 -17.14 38.63 21.50
CA GLN A 70 -16.77 37.42 20.77
C GLN A 70 -15.26 37.20 20.80
N TRP A 71 -14.85 35.94 20.84
CA TRP A 71 -13.44 35.59 20.72
C TRP A 71 -12.96 35.76 19.29
N GLN A 72 -11.81 36.44 19.14
CA GLN A 72 -11.20 36.69 17.84
C GLN A 72 -9.71 36.32 17.85
N PRO A 73 -9.26 35.43 16.94
CA PRO A 73 -10.09 34.56 16.09
C PRO A 73 -10.90 33.54 16.90
N GLU A 74 -11.72 32.73 16.23
CA GLU A 74 -12.53 31.70 16.88
C GLU A 74 -11.68 30.72 17.72
N PRO A 75 -12.23 30.17 18.82
CA PRO A 75 -11.52 29.21 19.66
C PRO A 75 -11.01 27.99 18.87
N PRO A 76 -9.77 27.53 19.11
CA PRO A 76 -9.20 26.39 18.39
C PRO A 76 -9.84 25.07 18.82
N LYS A 77 -9.55 23.99 18.08
CA LYS A 77 -9.97 22.61 18.42
C LYS A 77 -8.74 21.74 18.69
N CYS A 78 -8.90 20.71 19.52
CA CYS A 78 -7.88 19.69 19.72
C CYS A 78 -8.33 18.37 19.11
N GLY A 79 -7.58 17.91 18.10
CA GLY A 79 -7.91 16.74 17.30
C GLY A 79 -6.70 15.85 17.04
N CYS A 80 -6.82 14.97 16.06
CA CYS A 80 -5.67 14.31 15.47
C CYS A 80 -4.94 15.30 14.55
N GLY A 81 -3.61 15.23 14.54
CA GLY A 81 -2.82 15.90 13.50
C GLY A 81 -2.93 15.18 12.16
N VAL A 82 -2.14 15.60 11.18
CA VAL A 82 -2.05 14.94 9.87
C VAL A 82 -1.83 13.43 10.03
N PRO A 83 -2.68 12.58 9.44
CA PRO A 83 -2.47 11.14 9.44
C PRO A 83 -1.12 10.81 8.81
N GLN A 84 -0.16 10.37 9.62
CA GLN A 84 1.14 9.99 9.09
C GLN A 84 1.01 8.81 8.13
N ASN A 85 1.83 8.82 7.07
CA ASN A 85 2.00 7.68 6.19
C ASN A 85 2.46 6.47 7.02
N VAL A 86 1.78 5.35 6.85
CA VAL A 86 2.16 4.12 7.54
C VAL A 86 3.33 3.54 6.77
N GLN A 87 4.47 3.40 7.45
CA GLN A 87 5.68 2.84 6.83
C GLN A 87 5.35 1.48 6.21
N ASN A 88 5.82 1.25 4.97
CA ASN A 88 5.62 0.01 4.22
C ASN A 88 4.15 -0.36 3.95
N SER A 89 3.21 0.59 3.96
CA SER A 89 1.80 0.29 3.66
C SER A 89 1.43 0.36 2.17
N ASN A 90 2.35 0.81 1.30
CA ASN A 90 2.10 1.05 -0.13
C ASN A 90 0.78 1.81 -0.35
N ALA A 91 0.54 2.80 0.50
CA ALA A 91 -0.70 3.55 0.55
C ALA A 91 -0.46 4.99 0.95
N ASN A 92 -1.07 5.89 0.20
CA ASN A 92 -1.04 7.33 0.39
C ASN A 92 -2.36 7.82 0.96
N LEU A 93 -2.27 8.89 1.75
CA LEU A 93 -3.45 9.65 2.16
C LEU A 93 -4.10 10.26 0.90
N ALA A 94 -5.43 10.14 0.76
CA ALA A 94 -6.12 10.65 -0.42
C ALA A 94 -5.96 12.18 -0.57
N ASP A 95 -5.77 12.64 -1.81
CA ASP A 95 -5.37 14.02 -2.16
C ASP A 95 -6.15 15.12 -1.47
N LYS A 96 -7.46 14.92 -1.29
CA LYS A 96 -8.36 15.89 -0.64
C LYS A 96 -8.00 16.21 0.83
N TYR A 97 -7.15 15.40 1.46
CA TYR A 97 -6.71 15.59 2.85
C TYR A 97 -5.28 16.13 2.97
N ILE A 98 -4.52 16.23 1.87
CA ILE A 98 -3.09 16.59 1.89
C ILE A 98 -2.87 18.01 2.41
N THR A 99 -3.80 18.92 2.16
CA THR A 99 -3.72 20.33 2.61
C THR A 99 -4.25 20.54 4.03
N MET A 100 -4.86 19.53 4.64
CA MET A 100 -5.43 19.63 5.99
C MET A 100 -4.35 19.33 7.02
N THR A 101 -4.28 20.13 8.08
CA THR A 101 -3.27 20.01 9.14
C THR A 101 -3.82 19.39 10.43
N SER A 102 -5.15 19.30 10.55
CA SER A 102 -5.88 18.99 11.78
C SER A 102 -7.21 18.30 11.46
N PHE A 103 -7.63 17.41 12.37
CA PHE A 103 -8.84 16.60 12.23
C PHE A 103 -9.53 16.43 13.58
N PRO A 104 -10.75 16.97 13.78
CA PRO A 104 -11.53 16.76 14.99
C PRO A 104 -11.66 15.29 15.42
N SER A 105 -11.82 15.06 16.72
CA SER A 105 -12.10 13.70 17.22
C SER A 105 -13.41 13.19 16.62
N GLY A 106 -13.40 11.96 16.09
CA GLY A 106 -14.51 11.37 15.33
C GLY A 106 -14.34 11.45 13.81
N ASP A 107 -13.42 12.27 13.31
CA ASP A 107 -13.16 12.38 11.87
C ASP A 107 -12.64 11.07 11.27
N LYS A 108 -12.82 10.96 9.95
CA LYS A 108 -12.32 9.85 9.15
C LYS A 108 -11.60 10.33 7.91
N VAL A 109 -10.48 9.67 7.61
CA VAL A 109 -9.69 9.88 6.40
C VAL A 109 -9.61 8.59 5.60
N TYR A 110 -9.41 8.74 4.30
CA TYR A 110 -9.28 7.62 3.38
C TYR A 110 -7.87 7.58 2.79
N TYR A 111 -7.39 6.36 2.61
CA TYR A 111 -6.15 6.06 1.92
C TYR A 111 -6.45 5.43 0.57
N THR A 112 -5.50 5.59 -0.35
CA THR A 112 -5.46 4.93 -1.65
C THR A 112 -4.14 4.19 -1.76
N CYS A 113 -4.13 3.07 -2.50
CA CYS A 113 -2.87 2.41 -2.80
C CYS A 113 -1.95 3.34 -3.59
N ASP A 114 -0.64 3.20 -3.37
CA ASP A 114 0.39 3.93 -4.11
C ASP A 114 0.35 3.57 -5.60
N VAL A 115 0.98 4.40 -6.43
CA VAL A 115 1.06 4.14 -7.87
C VAL A 115 1.67 2.76 -8.13
N GLY A 116 0.97 1.92 -8.90
CA GLY A 116 1.37 0.54 -9.19
C GLY A 116 0.83 -0.50 -8.20
N TYR A 117 0.17 -0.08 -7.11
CA TYR A 117 -0.47 -0.99 -6.16
C TYR A 117 -2.00 -0.96 -6.32
N THR A 118 -2.64 -2.09 -6.06
CA THR A 118 -4.09 -2.23 -6.08
C THR A 118 -4.61 -2.83 -4.77
N PRO A 119 -5.76 -2.37 -4.27
CA PRO A 119 -6.30 -2.81 -3.00
C PRO A 119 -6.86 -4.23 -3.11
N VAL A 120 -6.36 -5.18 -2.31
CA VAL A 120 -6.90 -6.56 -2.24
C VAL A 120 -7.81 -6.79 -1.05
N GLY A 121 -7.80 -5.89 -0.07
CA GLY A 121 -8.67 -6.00 1.08
C GLY A 121 -8.25 -5.15 2.26
N GLY A 122 -8.93 -5.40 3.38
CA GLY A 122 -8.80 -4.60 4.58
C GLY A 122 -9.48 -3.24 4.46
N SER A 123 -9.27 -2.39 5.48
CA SER A 123 -9.91 -1.08 5.57
C SER A 123 -8.99 0.03 5.07
N LYS A 124 -9.46 0.77 4.07
CA LYS A 124 -8.82 2.01 3.59
C LYS A 124 -9.14 3.24 4.44
N VAL A 125 -9.99 3.11 5.46
CA VAL A 125 -10.40 4.23 6.32
C VAL A 125 -9.67 4.16 7.66
N ARG A 126 -9.22 5.32 8.14
CA ARG A 126 -8.74 5.54 9.51
C ARG A 126 -9.66 6.50 10.23
N PHE A 127 -9.85 6.29 11.53
CA PHE A 127 -10.66 7.14 12.40
C PHE A 127 -9.78 7.88 13.39
N CYS A 128 -10.08 9.15 13.64
CA CYS A 128 -9.48 9.91 14.73
C CYS A 128 -10.20 9.56 16.03
N ARG A 129 -9.49 8.94 16.98
CA ARG A 129 -10.00 8.58 18.31
C ARG A 129 -9.04 9.08 19.36
N ASN A 130 -9.51 9.98 20.22
CA ASN A 130 -8.73 10.51 21.36
C ASN A 130 -7.35 11.03 20.92
N GLY A 131 -7.31 11.87 19.88
CA GLY A 131 -6.08 12.45 19.33
C GLY A 131 -5.22 11.48 18.50
N LYS A 132 -5.58 10.20 18.41
CA LYS A 132 -4.82 9.18 17.69
C LYS A 132 -5.60 8.58 16.52
N TRP A 133 -4.90 8.37 15.42
CA TRP A 133 -5.44 7.65 14.27
C TRP A 133 -5.43 6.14 14.49
N THR A 134 -6.56 5.47 14.23
CA THR A 134 -6.61 3.99 14.19
C THR A 134 -5.60 3.42 13.19
N PRO A 135 -5.10 2.19 13.38
CA PRO A 135 -4.18 1.58 12.41
C PRO A 135 -4.77 1.49 11.00
N LEU A 136 -3.95 1.73 9.97
CA LEU A 136 -4.33 1.45 8.59
C LEU A 136 -4.29 -0.07 8.39
N ARG A 137 -5.33 -0.63 7.76
CA ARG A 137 -5.41 -2.08 7.49
C ARG A 137 -5.49 -2.41 5.99
N LEU A 138 -5.31 -1.42 5.13
CA LEU A 138 -5.33 -1.59 3.68
C LEU A 138 -4.21 -2.54 3.25
N LYS A 139 -4.54 -3.51 2.40
CA LYS A 139 -3.61 -4.49 1.83
C LYS A 139 -3.51 -4.29 0.32
N SER A 140 -2.33 -4.50 -0.25
CA SER A 140 -2.04 -4.40 -1.68
C SER A 140 -1.81 -5.76 -2.36
N VAL A 141 -1.95 -5.81 -3.69
CA VAL A 141 -1.51 -6.94 -4.52
C VAL A 141 0.02 -6.95 -4.60
N ASP A 142 0.62 -8.03 -4.11
CA ASP A 142 2.03 -8.35 -4.33
C ASP A 142 2.11 -9.78 -4.90
N CYS A 143 2.95 -9.97 -5.92
CA CYS A 143 3.31 -11.27 -6.45
C CYS A 143 4.57 -11.80 -5.74
N ASP A 144 4.65 -13.12 -5.61
CA ASP A 144 5.87 -13.81 -5.21
C ASP A 144 7.00 -13.65 -6.25
N VAL A 145 8.17 -14.19 -5.92
CA VAL A 145 9.31 -14.26 -6.86
C VAL A 145 8.88 -14.90 -8.19
N PRO A 146 9.25 -14.30 -9.34
CA PRO A 146 8.80 -14.80 -10.64
C PRO A 146 9.18 -16.28 -10.91
N PRO A 147 8.34 -17.02 -11.67
CA PRO A 147 8.54 -18.45 -11.89
C PRO A 147 9.84 -18.76 -12.63
N VAL A 148 10.66 -19.70 -12.14
CA VAL A 148 11.91 -20.07 -12.81
C VAL A 148 11.62 -20.83 -14.11
N VAL A 149 12.03 -20.27 -15.26
CA VAL A 149 11.96 -20.94 -16.57
C VAL A 149 13.32 -21.57 -16.92
N LYS A 150 13.34 -22.87 -17.19
CA LYS A 150 14.56 -23.62 -17.53
C LYS A 150 15.21 -23.07 -18.80
N ASN A 151 16.53 -22.93 -18.79
CA ASN A 151 17.34 -22.37 -19.87
C ASN A 151 16.95 -20.92 -20.25
N ALA A 152 16.30 -20.18 -19.36
CA ALA A 152 16.00 -18.77 -19.56
C ALA A 152 16.78 -17.89 -18.58
N GLU A 153 16.95 -16.64 -18.94
CA GLU A 153 17.31 -15.55 -18.05
C GLU A 153 16.17 -14.55 -17.98
N ILE A 154 16.02 -13.90 -16.82
CA ILE A 154 15.04 -12.84 -16.59
C ILE A 154 15.73 -11.50 -16.83
N LYS A 155 15.07 -10.61 -17.56
CA LYS A 155 15.37 -9.18 -17.67
C LYS A 155 14.24 -8.40 -16.99
N GLY A 156 14.57 -7.61 -15.97
CA GLY A 156 13.60 -6.82 -15.21
C GLY A 156 14.01 -6.74 -13.73
N PRO A 157 13.10 -6.35 -12.83
CA PRO A 157 13.35 -6.37 -11.40
C PRO A 157 13.75 -7.76 -10.92
N HIS A 158 14.89 -7.86 -10.23
CA HIS A 158 15.39 -9.14 -9.69
C HIS A 158 15.02 -9.36 -8.22
N GLU A 159 14.52 -8.33 -7.54
CA GLU A 159 14.18 -8.36 -6.12
C GLU A 159 12.75 -7.82 -5.90
N PRO A 160 12.03 -8.32 -4.89
CA PRO A 160 10.70 -7.84 -4.51
C PRO A 160 10.76 -6.39 -3.96
N PRO A 161 9.60 -5.70 -3.86
CA PRO A 161 8.25 -6.19 -4.14
C PRO A 161 7.90 -6.24 -5.63
N TYR A 162 7.22 -7.31 -6.05
CA TYR A 162 6.64 -7.41 -7.40
C TYR A 162 5.16 -7.05 -7.36
N THR A 163 4.85 -5.79 -7.63
CA THR A 163 3.51 -5.24 -7.47
C THR A 163 2.65 -5.50 -8.70
N TYR A 164 1.34 -5.26 -8.60
CA TYR A 164 0.43 -5.37 -9.74
C TYR A 164 0.96 -4.65 -11.01
N ARG A 165 0.91 -5.32 -12.15
CA ARG A 165 1.46 -4.90 -13.45
C ARG A 165 2.99 -4.80 -13.53
N THR A 166 3.74 -5.13 -12.48
CA THR A 166 5.18 -5.35 -12.61
C THR A 166 5.41 -6.39 -13.70
N ALA A 167 6.21 -6.04 -14.71
CA ALA A 167 6.47 -6.89 -15.86
C ALA A 167 7.95 -7.29 -15.90
N ILE A 168 8.19 -8.56 -16.22
CA ILE A 168 9.52 -9.10 -16.44
C ILE A 168 9.55 -9.84 -17.77
N ARG A 169 10.73 -9.91 -18.36
CA ARG A 169 10.93 -10.52 -19.67
C ARG A 169 11.87 -11.70 -19.59
N TYR A 170 11.47 -12.83 -20.17
CA TYR A 170 12.33 -13.99 -20.33
C TYR A 170 13.08 -13.92 -21.65
N HIS A 171 14.34 -14.35 -21.60
CA HIS A 171 15.17 -14.60 -22.75
C HIS A 171 15.77 -16.00 -22.64
N CYS A 172 15.56 -16.84 -23.65
CA CYS A 172 16.15 -18.18 -23.67
C CYS A 172 17.65 -18.08 -23.93
N ARG A 173 18.46 -18.65 -23.03
CA ARG A 173 19.91 -18.80 -23.21
C ARG A 173 20.22 -19.72 -24.39
N VAL A 174 19.38 -20.73 -24.61
CA VAL A 174 19.48 -21.70 -25.71
C VAL A 174 18.09 -22.03 -26.24
N GLY A 175 17.95 -22.08 -27.56
CA GLY A 175 16.72 -22.47 -28.24
C GLY A 175 15.72 -21.35 -28.49
N THR A 176 14.49 -21.72 -28.81
CA THR A 176 13.40 -20.80 -29.16
C THR A 176 12.43 -20.64 -27.99
N LEU A 177 12.03 -19.40 -27.73
CA LEU A 177 11.00 -19.07 -26.75
C LEU A 177 9.60 -19.35 -27.32
N ILE A 178 8.82 -20.14 -26.59
CA ILE A 178 7.44 -20.49 -26.92
C ILE A 178 6.52 -19.84 -25.88
N GLY A 179 5.54 -19.06 -26.34
CA GLY A 179 4.62 -18.30 -25.48
C GLY A 179 4.95 -16.81 -25.42
N GLN A 180 4.41 -16.11 -24.40
CA GLN A 180 4.67 -14.68 -24.21
C GLN A 180 6.04 -14.45 -23.57
N LYS A 181 6.89 -13.69 -24.27
CA LYS A 181 8.24 -13.34 -23.79
C LYS A 181 8.23 -12.50 -22.51
N GLU A 182 7.15 -11.75 -22.27
CA GLU A 182 6.98 -10.86 -21.12
C GLU A 182 5.78 -11.34 -20.34
N ILE A 183 5.96 -11.45 -19.02
CA ILE A 183 4.88 -11.76 -18.08
C ILE A 183 4.77 -10.63 -17.07
N TRP A 184 3.57 -10.44 -16.55
CA TRP A 184 3.22 -9.43 -15.56
C TRP A 184 2.55 -10.02 -14.32
N CYS A 185 2.71 -9.34 -13.20
CA CYS A 185 1.95 -9.59 -11.98
C CYS A 185 0.48 -9.21 -12.18
N THR A 186 -0.42 -10.17 -11.99
CA THR A 186 -1.87 -9.99 -12.21
C THR A 186 -2.55 -9.42 -10.97
N GLU A 187 -3.82 -9.02 -11.10
CA GLU A 187 -4.62 -8.48 -9.99
C GLU A 187 -4.86 -9.50 -8.86
N ASN A 188 -4.66 -10.78 -9.13
CA ASN A 188 -4.82 -11.85 -8.16
C ASN A 188 -3.54 -12.13 -7.34
N GLY A 189 -2.47 -11.35 -7.54
CA GLY A 189 -1.19 -11.59 -6.87
C GLY A 189 -0.41 -12.78 -7.43
N THR A 190 -0.74 -13.23 -8.64
CA THR A 190 -0.01 -14.28 -9.35
C THR A 190 0.58 -13.76 -10.66
N TRP A 191 1.71 -14.30 -11.08
CA TRP A 191 2.25 -14.03 -12.41
C TRP A 191 1.35 -14.59 -13.52
N SER A 192 1.26 -13.87 -14.63
CA SER A 192 0.69 -14.39 -15.88
C SER A 192 1.54 -15.54 -16.43
N THR A 193 0.98 -16.30 -17.37
CA THR A 193 1.52 -17.58 -17.84
C THR A 193 2.99 -17.47 -18.30
N PRO A 194 3.94 -18.18 -17.67
CA PRO A 194 5.35 -18.15 -18.05
C PRO A 194 5.59 -18.83 -19.41
N PRO A 195 6.56 -18.35 -20.21
CA PRO A 195 6.95 -19.00 -21.46
C PRO A 195 7.79 -20.26 -21.20
N ALA A 196 8.03 -21.03 -22.26
CA ALA A 196 8.92 -22.19 -22.26
C ALA A 196 10.07 -21.99 -23.28
N CYS A 197 11.26 -22.48 -22.95
CA CYS A 197 12.39 -22.53 -23.89
C CYS A 197 12.52 -23.94 -24.46
N HIS A 198 12.31 -24.10 -25.76
CA HIS A 198 12.55 -25.35 -26.46
C HIS A 198 13.93 -25.27 -27.13
N GLY A 199 14.86 -26.13 -26.71
CA GLY A 199 16.17 -26.23 -27.35
C GLY A 199 16.03 -26.59 -28.83
N SER A 200 16.78 -25.90 -29.70
CA SER A 200 17.23 -26.58 -30.92
C SER A 200 18.23 -27.63 -30.44
N SER A 201 17.78 -28.86 -30.27
CA SER A 201 18.71 -29.98 -30.20
C SER A 201 19.51 -29.96 -31.50
N ASN A 202 20.72 -29.39 -31.48
CA ASN A 202 21.77 -29.99 -32.28
C ASN A 202 21.97 -31.36 -31.63
N SER A 203 21.24 -32.35 -32.14
CA SER A 203 21.51 -33.75 -31.91
C SER A 203 22.86 -34.08 -32.57
N ASN A 204 23.94 -33.59 -31.99
CA ASN A 204 25.22 -34.26 -32.05
C ASN A 204 25.33 -35.13 -30.80
N SER A 205 24.29 -35.93 -30.53
CA SER A 205 24.51 -37.23 -29.91
C SER A 205 25.33 -38.00 -30.94
N TRP A 206 26.64 -38.04 -30.75
CA TRP A 206 27.49 -38.99 -31.44
C TRP A 206 27.04 -40.40 -31.03
N THR A 207 26.00 -40.93 -31.69
CA THR A 207 25.91 -42.36 -31.86
C THR A 207 27.14 -42.71 -32.70
N HIS A 208 28.17 -43.24 -32.05
CA HIS A 208 29.22 -44.00 -32.72
C HIS A 208 28.55 -45.16 -33.46
N GLN A 209 27.99 -44.90 -34.64
CA GLN A 209 27.74 -45.92 -35.64
C GLN A 209 29.11 -46.21 -36.26
N LEU A 210 29.74 -47.28 -35.79
CA LEU A 210 30.86 -47.93 -36.45
C LEU A 210 30.39 -48.41 -37.83
N HIS A 211 30.43 -47.52 -38.82
CA HIS A 211 30.51 -47.91 -40.21
C HIS A 211 31.89 -48.51 -40.44
N HIS A 212 32.01 -49.84 -40.33
CA HIS A 212 33.10 -50.55 -40.96
C HIS A 212 32.98 -50.36 -42.47
N ARG A 213 33.81 -49.47 -43.02
CA ARG A 213 34.05 -49.36 -44.46
C ARG A 213 34.61 -50.69 -44.95
N LEU A 214 33.89 -51.32 -45.87
CA LEU A 214 34.40 -52.35 -46.76
C LEU A 214 35.30 -51.69 -47.80
N SER A 215 36.57 -52.11 -47.89
CA SER A 215 37.38 -52.19 -49.12
C SER A 215 38.72 -52.91 -48.82
N PRO A 216 39.43 -53.49 -49.81
CA PRO A 216 39.18 -54.85 -50.29
C PRO A 216 40.46 -55.69 -50.23
N SER A 217 40.42 -56.89 -49.63
CA SER A 217 41.45 -57.92 -49.86
C SER A 217 40.90 -59.29 -49.51
N ILE A 218 40.91 -60.15 -50.53
CA ILE A 218 40.32 -61.48 -50.65
C ILE A 218 40.96 -62.49 -49.68
N LYS A 219 40.15 -63.40 -49.10
CA LYS A 219 40.25 -64.87 -49.30
C LYS A 219 39.08 -65.59 -48.61
N VAL A 220 38.33 -66.32 -49.44
CA VAL A 220 37.14 -67.12 -49.11
C VAL A 220 37.58 -68.43 -48.45
N TRP A 221 36.91 -68.83 -47.37
CA TRP A 221 36.92 -70.21 -46.88
C TRP A 221 35.47 -70.69 -46.78
N THR A 222 35.17 -71.77 -47.50
CA THR A 222 33.86 -72.44 -47.52
C THR A 222 33.58 -73.15 -46.20
N VAL A 223 32.41 -72.93 -45.60
CA VAL A 223 31.91 -73.70 -44.45
C VAL A 223 30.79 -74.62 -44.93
N THR A 224 31.02 -75.92 -44.81
CA THR A 224 30.05 -76.98 -45.09
C THR A 224 28.93 -76.94 -44.03
N ILE A 225 27.68 -76.80 -44.47
CA ILE A 225 26.50 -76.83 -43.59
C ILE A 225 26.02 -78.28 -43.51
N TYR A 226 26.03 -78.88 -42.32
CA TYR A 226 25.28 -80.10 -42.05
C TYR A 226 23.86 -79.71 -41.63
N SER A 227 22.86 -80.19 -42.38
CA SER A 227 21.46 -80.10 -42.00
C SER A 227 21.16 -81.12 -40.90
N ALA A 228 20.64 -80.65 -39.76
CA ALA A 228 20.03 -81.50 -38.75
C ALA A 228 18.52 -81.27 -38.74
N THR A 229 17.77 -82.35 -38.95
CA THR A 229 16.32 -82.44 -39.07
C THR A 229 15.62 -82.30 -37.71
N VAL A 230 14.42 -81.71 -37.77
CA VAL A 230 13.53 -81.32 -36.66
C VAL A 230 12.86 -82.53 -35.98
N ALA A 231 12.63 -82.44 -34.67
CA ALA A 231 11.61 -83.22 -33.95
C ALA A 231 10.68 -82.27 -33.13
N PRO A 232 9.36 -82.54 -33.01
CA PRO A 232 8.39 -81.59 -32.44
C PRO A 232 7.90 -81.94 -31.02
N SER A 233 7.09 -81.02 -30.45
CA SER A 233 6.27 -81.10 -29.21
C SER A 233 6.89 -80.41 -27.98
N GLN A 234 6.20 -79.69 -27.09
CA GLN A 234 4.77 -79.48 -26.84
C GLN A 234 4.49 -78.02 -26.42
N THR A 235 3.22 -77.65 -26.62
CA THR A 235 2.50 -76.49 -26.08
C THR A 235 2.53 -76.40 -24.55
N ASP A 236 2.75 -75.20 -24.00
CA ASP A 236 2.00 -74.80 -22.80
C ASP A 236 1.90 -73.28 -22.59
N ARG A 237 0.68 -72.81 -22.32
CA ARG A 237 0.36 -71.43 -21.93
C ARG A 237 0.30 -71.36 -20.40
N PRO A 238 0.85 -70.32 -19.74
CA PRO A 238 0.67 -70.17 -18.30
C PRO A 238 -0.74 -69.63 -17.96
N LYS A 239 -1.49 -70.41 -17.17
CA LYS A 239 -2.70 -69.98 -16.44
C LYS A 239 -2.29 -69.42 -15.08
N ILE A 240 -2.71 -68.18 -14.80
CA ILE A 240 -2.66 -67.56 -13.48
C ILE A 240 -3.85 -68.08 -12.65
N ARG A 241 -3.59 -68.55 -11.42
CA ARG A 241 -4.63 -68.77 -10.41
C ARG A 241 -4.12 -68.34 -9.04
N LEU A 242 -4.82 -67.35 -8.48
CA LEU A 242 -4.77 -66.92 -7.08
C LEU A 242 -5.42 -67.94 -6.15
N LEU A 243 -5.09 -67.86 -4.86
CA LEU A 243 -5.83 -68.20 -3.61
C LEU A 243 -4.79 -68.70 -2.58
N LYS A 244 -4.83 -68.41 -1.27
CA LYS A 244 -5.72 -67.61 -0.41
C LYS A 244 -4.95 -67.32 0.88
#